data_AF-A0A9C5ZF07-F1
#
_entry.id   AF-A0A9C5ZF07-F1
#
_cell.length_a   1.000
_cell.length_b   1.000
_cell.length_c   1.000
_cell.angle_alpha   90.00
_cell.angle_beta   90.00
_cell.angle_gamma   90.00
#
_symmetry.space_group_name_H-M   'P 1'
#
loop_
_entity.id
_entity.type
_entity.pdbx_description
1 polymer ?
#
loop_
_entity_poly.entity_id
_entity_poly.type
_entity_poly.pdbx_seq_one_letter_code
_entity_poly.pdbx_strand_id
1 'polypeptide(L)'
;MTVAMLMQNTVRSAFTAAENLLQKAWDLAPLTLKLIKPVPSDIVIARSQTPKDISLLAQEIGLIGNEVSQYGNKKAKISLSAIDRLRPRGNGSYVVVCGITPTPLGEGKSTTLIGLVQALGAHLHRNAMACLRQPSQGPTFGIKGGAAGGGYAQVIPMEDFNLHLTGDIQAVTAANNLLAAQLDTRIFHESTQEDKPLYERLVPKIKGERKFSKIQFRRLQRLGINKTDPDSLTNEEITRFARLDIDPDT
;
A
#
# COMPACT_ATOMS: atom_id res chain seq x y z
N MET A 1 20.58 -37.34 -1.80
CA MET A 1 20.17 -36.56 -2.99
C MET A 1 21.35 -36.52 -3.94
N THR A 2 21.27 -37.14 -5.12
CA THR A 2 22.41 -37.27 -6.04
C THR A 2 22.59 -36.00 -6.89
N VAL A 3 23.82 -35.74 -7.38
CA VAL A 3 24.11 -34.61 -8.28
C VAL A 3 23.18 -34.61 -9.50
N ALA A 4 22.85 -35.79 -10.04
CA ALA A 4 21.90 -35.95 -11.12
C ALA A 4 20.47 -35.45 -10.76
N MET A 5 19.98 -35.72 -9.55
CA MET A 5 18.68 -35.19 -9.09
C MET A 5 18.71 -33.66 -8.95
N LEU A 6 19.81 -33.10 -8.44
CA LEU A 6 19.96 -31.64 -8.34
C LEU A 6 19.94 -30.99 -9.73
N MET A 7 20.70 -31.53 -10.68
CA MET A 7 20.71 -31.03 -12.06
C MET A 7 19.33 -31.15 -12.73
N GLN A 8 18.65 -32.28 -12.54
CA GLN A 8 17.29 -32.49 -13.07
C GLN A 8 16.30 -31.48 -12.47
N ASN A 9 16.39 -31.20 -11.16
CA ASN A 9 15.56 -30.19 -10.50
C ASN A 9 15.87 -28.78 -10.99
N THR A 10 17.14 -28.44 -11.19
CA THR A 10 17.56 -27.14 -11.74
C THR A 10 17.04 -26.94 -13.16
N VAL A 11 17.18 -27.96 -14.02
CA VAL A 11 16.68 -27.92 -15.40
C VAL A 11 15.16 -27.78 -15.42
N ARG A 12 14.44 -28.58 -14.60
CA ARG A 12 12.97 -28.47 -14.48
C ARG A 12 12.55 -27.09 -13.99
N SER A 13 13.23 -26.54 -13.00
CA SER A 13 12.97 -25.19 -12.49
C SER A 13 13.22 -24.12 -13.56
N ALA A 14 14.26 -24.27 -14.37
CA ALA A 14 14.56 -23.34 -15.46
C ALA A 14 13.50 -23.39 -16.57
N PHE A 15 13.03 -24.58 -16.96
CA PHE A 15 11.93 -24.74 -17.91
C PHE A 15 10.63 -24.12 -17.38
N THR A 16 10.25 -24.41 -16.14
CA THR A 16 9.06 -23.79 -15.52
C THR A 16 9.18 -22.27 -15.43
N ALA A 17 10.37 -21.74 -15.12
CA ALA A 17 10.61 -20.29 -15.13
C ALA A 17 10.47 -19.69 -16.54
N ALA A 18 11.00 -20.36 -17.57
CA ALA A 18 10.87 -19.93 -18.96
C ALA A 18 9.43 -20.00 -19.47
N GLU A 19 8.70 -21.07 -19.17
CA GLU A 19 7.28 -21.21 -19.50
C GLU A 19 6.45 -20.12 -18.83
N ASN A 20 6.67 -19.84 -17.54
CA ASN A 20 5.99 -18.75 -16.82
C ASN A 20 6.30 -17.37 -17.41
N LEU A 21 7.49 -17.18 -17.99
CA LEU A 21 7.87 -15.96 -18.71
C LEU A 21 7.16 -15.83 -20.06
N LEU A 22 6.92 -16.94 -20.74
CA LEU A 22 6.29 -17.03 -22.06
C LEU A 22 4.76 -17.16 -21.99
N GLN A 23 4.21 -17.56 -20.83
CA GLN A 23 2.79 -17.78 -20.62
C GLN A 23 2.03 -16.45 -20.76
N LYS A 24 1.21 -16.36 -21.82
CA LYS A 24 0.34 -15.21 -22.07
C LYS A 24 -0.95 -15.24 -21.24
N ALA A 25 -1.35 -16.40 -20.75
CA ALA A 25 -2.58 -16.62 -19.97
C ALA A 25 -2.25 -17.22 -18.60
N TRP A 26 -3.00 -16.81 -17.57
CA TRP A 26 -2.92 -17.38 -16.23
C TRP A 26 -3.63 -18.73 -16.18
N ASP A 27 -3.04 -19.68 -15.46
CA ASP A 27 -3.67 -20.96 -15.15
C ASP A 27 -4.60 -20.81 -13.93
N LEU A 28 -5.57 -19.91 -14.07
CA LEU A 28 -6.49 -19.57 -12.99
C LEU A 28 -7.56 -20.66 -12.85
N ALA A 29 -7.78 -21.15 -11.64
CA ALA A 29 -8.87 -22.08 -11.33
C ALA A 29 -10.01 -21.37 -10.56
N PRO A 30 -11.00 -20.73 -11.20
CA PRO A 30 -12.00 -19.94 -10.49
C PRO A 30 -12.81 -20.78 -9.50
N LEU A 31 -13.18 -20.17 -8.36
CA LEU A 31 -14.10 -20.80 -7.43
C LEU A 31 -15.50 -20.83 -8.04
N THR A 32 -16.13 -22.00 -8.06
CA THR A 32 -17.50 -22.16 -8.56
C THR A 32 -18.50 -21.51 -7.60
N LEU A 33 -19.46 -20.78 -8.17
CA LEU A 33 -20.54 -20.14 -7.43
C LEU A 33 -21.74 -21.08 -7.32
N LYS A 34 -22.30 -21.21 -6.10
CA LYS A 34 -23.57 -21.91 -5.87
C LYS A 34 -24.67 -20.87 -5.70
N LEU A 35 -25.49 -20.70 -6.72
CA LEU A 35 -26.55 -19.70 -6.73
C LEU A 35 -27.79 -20.22 -5.99
N ILE A 36 -28.23 -19.47 -4.99
CA ILE A 36 -29.42 -19.72 -4.16
C ILE A 36 -30.49 -18.66 -4.48
N LYS A 37 -31.76 -19.09 -4.50
CA LYS A 37 -32.94 -18.24 -4.66
C LYS A 37 -33.94 -18.51 -3.51
N PRO A 38 -34.49 -17.48 -2.83
CA PRO A 38 -34.17 -16.05 -2.98
C PRO A 38 -32.71 -15.74 -2.64
N VAL A 39 -32.15 -14.67 -3.24
CA VAL A 39 -30.74 -14.30 -3.03
C VAL A 39 -30.53 -13.95 -1.57
N PRO A 40 -29.62 -14.62 -0.84
CA PRO A 40 -29.34 -14.30 0.56
C PRO A 40 -28.68 -12.92 0.72
N SER A 41 -28.54 -12.45 1.95
CA SER A 41 -27.76 -11.24 2.22
C SER A 41 -26.28 -11.41 1.87
N ASP A 42 -25.60 -10.31 1.55
CA ASP A 42 -24.20 -10.32 1.09
C ASP A 42 -23.26 -11.09 2.04
N ILE A 43 -23.42 -10.88 3.35
CA ILE A 43 -22.61 -11.56 4.37
C ILE A 43 -22.85 -13.07 4.42
N VAL A 44 -24.09 -13.53 4.16
CA VAL A 44 -24.40 -14.96 4.10
C VAL A 44 -23.74 -15.58 2.87
N ILE A 45 -23.78 -14.89 1.73
CA ILE A 45 -23.09 -15.33 0.51
C ILE A 45 -21.57 -15.38 0.75
N ALA A 46 -21.00 -14.34 1.37
CA ALA A 46 -19.56 -14.25 1.65
C ALA A 46 -19.07 -15.39 2.55
N ARG A 47 -19.81 -15.70 3.62
CA ARG A 47 -19.48 -16.77 4.57
C ARG A 47 -19.73 -18.17 4.00
N SER A 48 -20.61 -18.30 3.00
CA SER A 48 -20.90 -19.58 2.35
C SER A 48 -19.78 -20.08 1.43
N GLN A 49 -18.90 -19.16 1.00
CA GLN A 49 -17.77 -19.49 0.12
C GLN A 49 -16.47 -19.57 0.92
N THR A 50 -15.71 -20.65 0.74
CA THR A 50 -14.35 -20.74 1.28
C THR A 50 -13.39 -20.01 0.34
N PRO A 51 -12.70 -18.94 0.78
CA PRO A 51 -11.75 -18.25 -0.07
C PRO A 51 -10.57 -19.16 -0.43
N LYS A 52 -10.06 -19.01 -1.65
CA LYS A 52 -8.87 -19.72 -2.10
C LYS A 52 -7.66 -19.33 -1.25
N ASP A 53 -6.74 -20.27 -1.03
CA ASP A 53 -5.45 -19.95 -0.43
C ASP A 53 -4.72 -18.91 -1.29
N ILE A 54 -4.28 -17.83 -0.64
CA ILE A 54 -3.67 -16.70 -1.34
C ILE A 54 -2.35 -17.07 -2.01
N SER A 55 -1.63 -18.05 -1.47
CA SER A 55 -0.39 -18.59 -2.06
C SER A 55 -0.68 -19.26 -3.40
N LEU A 56 -1.76 -20.04 -3.44
CA LEU A 56 -2.20 -20.73 -4.65
C LEU A 56 -2.64 -19.71 -5.71
N LEU A 57 -3.47 -18.73 -5.33
CA LEU A 57 -3.87 -17.65 -6.24
C LEU A 57 -2.66 -16.88 -6.79
N ALA A 58 -1.69 -16.56 -5.92
CA ALA A 58 -0.47 -15.86 -6.33
C ALA A 58 0.34 -16.66 -7.36
N GLN A 59 0.45 -17.98 -7.17
CA GLN A 59 1.11 -18.87 -8.12
C GLN A 59 0.37 -18.91 -9.47
N GLU A 60 -0.96 -19.04 -9.46
CA GLU A 60 -1.80 -19.09 -10.67
C GLU A 60 -1.66 -17.83 -11.53
N ILE A 61 -1.44 -16.66 -10.91
CA ILE A 61 -1.23 -15.39 -11.63
C ILE A 61 0.25 -15.08 -11.95
N GLY A 62 1.17 -16.00 -11.65
CA GLY A 62 2.59 -15.89 -12.00
C GLY A 62 3.45 -15.05 -11.05
N LEU A 63 3.03 -14.88 -9.79
CA LEU A 63 3.88 -14.34 -8.72
C LEU A 63 4.79 -15.42 -8.16
N ILE A 64 6.00 -15.03 -7.76
CA ILE A 64 6.98 -15.94 -7.13
C ILE A 64 6.96 -15.79 -5.61
N GLY A 65 7.31 -16.85 -4.88
CA GLY A 65 7.09 -16.93 -3.43
C GLY A 65 7.75 -15.80 -2.61
N ASN A 66 8.93 -15.32 -3.02
CA ASN A 66 9.62 -14.21 -2.35
C ASN A 66 8.98 -12.83 -2.61
N GLU A 67 8.03 -12.74 -3.54
CA GLU A 67 7.26 -11.52 -3.79
C GLU A 67 5.99 -11.44 -2.93
N VAL A 68 5.60 -12.53 -2.25
CA VAL A 68 4.30 -12.65 -1.58
C VAL A 68 4.50 -12.72 -0.08
N SER A 69 4.06 -11.69 0.64
CA SER A 69 4.04 -11.66 2.10
C SER A 69 2.62 -11.90 2.61
N GLN A 70 2.37 -13.08 3.18
CA GLN A 70 1.03 -13.51 3.58
C GLN A 70 0.55 -12.87 4.89
N TYR A 71 -0.74 -12.56 4.94
CA TYR A 71 -1.46 -12.05 6.12
C TYR A 71 -2.57 -13.03 6.48
N GLY A 72 -2.16 -14.16 7.06
CA GLY A 72 -2.98 -15.37 7.08
C GLY A 72 -3.07 -15.99 5.68
N ASN A 73 -3.99 -16.93 5.48
CA ASN A 73 -4.05 -17.74 4.25
C ASN A 73 -4.90 -17.14 3.11
N LYS A 74 -5.48 -15.95 3.29
CA LYS A 74 -6.51 -15.40 2.36
C LYS A 74 -6.17 -14.03 1.78
N LYS A 75 -5.06 -13.43 2.21
CA LYS A 75 -4.64 -12.09 1.80
C LYS A 75 -3.12 -11.98 1.92
N ALA A 76 -2.52 -11.17 1.07
CA ALA A 76 -1.07 -10.99 1.02
C ALA A 76 -0.73 -9.58 0.53
N LYS A 77 0.46 -9.10 0.92
CA LYS A 77 1.11 -7.96 0.29
C LYS A 77 2.07 -8.45 -0.77
N ILE A 78 2.14 -7.70 -1.88
CA ILE A 78 3.04 -8.00 -2.98
C ILE A 78 4.24 -7.05 -2.91
N SER A 79 5.45 -7.61 -2.98
CA SER A 79 6.69 -6.86 -3.02
C SER A 79 6.79 -6.04 -4.31
N LEU A 80 7.29 -4.80 -4.21
CA LEU A 80 7.49 -3.93 -5.37
C LEU A 80 8.53 -4.50 -6.37
N SER A 81 9.39 -5.41 -5.92
CA SER A 81 10.33 -6.15 -6.80
C SER A 81 9.61 -6.91 -7.93
N ALA A 82 8.34 -7.31 -7.72
CA ALA A 82 7.52 -7.91 -8.77
C ALA A 82 7.31 -6.98 -9.97
N ILE A 83 7.17 -5.67 -9.71
CA ILE A 83 6.99 -4.65 -10.77
C ILE A 83 8.25 -4.59 -11.65
N ASP A 84 9.44 -4.62 -11.03
CA ASP A 84 10.71 -4.57 -11.75
C ASP A 84 10.91 -5.81 -12.62
N ARG A 85 10.58 -7.00 -12.09
CA ARG A 85 10.65 -8.26 -12.84
C ARG A 85 9.67 -8.30 -14.01
N LEU A 86 8.45 -7.78 -13.82
CA LEU A 86 7.39 -7.83 -14.82
C LEU A 86 7.46 -6.69 -15.85
N ARG A 87 8.28 -5.66 -15.61
CA ARG A 87 8.47 -4.50 -16.49
C ARG A 87 8.69 -4.85 -17.98
N PRO A 88 9.47 -5.88 -18.36
CA PRO A 88 9.69 -6.22 -19.76
C PRO A 88 8.44 -6.73 -20.51
N ARG A 89 7.38 -7.15 -19.80
CA ARG A 89 6.16 -7.71 -20.43
C ARG A 89 5.25 -6.65 -21.06
N GLY A 90 5.49 -5.36 -20.77
CA GLY A 90 4.62 -4.27 -21.20
C GLY A 90 3.31 -4.20 -20.40
N ASN A 91 2.62 -3.06 -20.52
CA ASN A 91 1.35 -2.83 -19.80
C ASN A 91 0.18 -3.51 -20.52
N GLY A 92 -0.77 -4.03 -19.74
CA GLY A 92 -2.06 -4.50 -20.25
C GLY A 92 -3.06 -3.35 -20.48
N SER A 93 -4.29 -3.70 -20.88
CA SER A 93 -5.38 -2.74 -21.00
C SER A 93 -5.85 -2.24 -19.62
N TYR A 94 -6.04 -0.93 -19.49
CA TYR A 94 -6.57 -0.30 -18.29
C TYR A 94 -8.02 0.14 -18.50
N VAL A 95 -8.95 -0.47 -17.78
CA VAL A 95 -10.39 -0.20 -17.88
C VAL A 95 -10.85 0.49 -16.61
N VAL A 96 -11.44 1.68 -16.74
CA VAL A 96 -11.98 2.44 -15.62
C VAL A 96 -13.50 2.27 -15.56
N VAL A 97 -13.99 1.76 -14.45
CA VAL A 97 -15.44 1.66 -14.17
C VAL A 97 -15.87 2.91 -13.41
N CYS A 98 -16.66 3.76 -14.06
CA CYS A 98 -17.25 4.96 -13.49
C CYS A 98 -18.74 4.76 -13.19
N GLY A 99 -19.33 5.67 -12.44
CA GLY A 99 -20.78 5.78 -12.32
C GLY A 99 -21.23 7.24 -12.34
N ILE A 100 -22.54 7.42 -12.44
CA ILE A 100 -23.19 8.73 -12.37
C ILE A 100 -23.07 9.34 -10.96
N THR A 101 -23.54 10.59 -10.82
CA THR A 101 -23.69 11.25 -9.52
C THR A 101 -24.42 10.35 -8.53
N PRO A 102 -23.87 10.13 -7.32
CA PRO A 102 -24.47 9.22 -6.35
C PRO A 102 -25.92 9.60 -5.99
N THR A 103 -26.77 8.59 -5.93
CA THR A 103 -28.17 8.64 -5.52
C THR A 103 -28.37 7.76 -4.28
N PRO A 104 -29.39 8.03 -3.46
CA PRO A 104 -29.67 7.21 -2.27
C PRO A 104 -29.93 5.73 -2.55
N LEU A 105 -30.30 5.37 -3.78
CA LEU A 105 -30.60 4.00 -4.20
C LEU A 105 -29.34 3.14 -4.42
N GLY A 106 -28.16 3.77 -4.56
CA GLY A 106 -26.89 3.10 -4.80
C GLY A 106 -26.74 2.58 -6.24
N GLU A 107 -25.58 2.83 -6.85
CA GLU A 107 -25.38 2.54 -8.28
C GLU A 107 -24.67 1.19 -8.54
N GLY A 108 -24.22 0.49 -7.49
CA GLY A 108 -23.56 -0.81 -7.64
C GLY A 108 -22.19 -0.77 -8.33
N LYS A 109 -21.47 0.36 -8.35
CA LYS A 109 -20.17 0.53 -9.04
C LYS A 109 -19.17 -0.60 -8.73
N SER A 110 -18.94 -0.91 -7.45
CA SER A 110 -18.02 -1.98 -7.04
C SER A 110 -18.51 -3.36 -7.49
N THR A 111 -19.81 -3.62 -7.39
CA THR A 111 -20.44 -4.86 -7.86
C THR A 111 -20.24 -5.05 -9.36
N THR A 112 -20.41 -3.99 -10.14
CA THR A 112 -20.17 -4.00 -11.60
C THR A 112 -18.71 -4.26 -11.93
N LEU A 113 -17.76 -3.63 -11.23
CA LEU A 113 -16.32 -3.87 -11.43
C LEU A 113 -15.95 -5.33 -11.18
N ILE A 114 -16.41 -5.90 -10.07
CA ILE A 114 -16.10 -7.29 -9.70
C ILE A 114 -16.76 -8.26 -10.67
N GLY A 115 -18.03 -8.02 -11.03
CA GLY A 115 -18.75 -8.82 -12.02
C GLY A 115 -18.09 -8.79 -13.40
N LEU A 116 -17.58 -7.63 -13.83
CA LEU A 116 -16.83 -7.50 -15.08
C LEU A 116 -15.55 -8.35 -15.07
N VAL A 117 -14.79 -8.32 -13.98
CA VAL A 117 -13.57 -9.13 -13.85
C VAL A 117 -13.89 -10.63 -13.74
N GLN A 118 -14.97 -11.01 -13.05
CA GLN A 118 -15.46 -12.39 -13.04
C GLN A 118 -15.84 -12.86 -14.45
N ALA A 119 -16.54 -12.02 -15.24
CA ALA A 119 -16.88 -12.34 -16.63
C ALA A 119 -15.64 -12.52 -17.51
N LEU A 120 -14.69 -11.59 -17.44
CA LEU A 120 -13.45 -11.65 -18.21
C LEU A 120 -12.58 -12.85 -17.82
N GLY A 121 -12.37 -13.05 -16.52
CA GLY A 121 -11.50 -14.09 -15.99
C GLY A 121 -12.12 -15.49 -16.02
N ALA A 122 -13.27 -15.66 -15.38
CA ALA A 122 -13.86 -16.98 -15.16
C ALA A 122 -14.66 -17.51 -16.35
N HIS A 123 -15.23 -16.64 -17.18
CA HIS A 123 -16.08 -17.05 -18.31
C HIS A 123 -15.42 -16.87 -19.69
N LEU A 124 -14.55 -15.86 -19.84
CA LEU A 124 -13.86 -15.58 -21.11
C LEU A 124 -12.37 -15.96 -21.10
N HIS A 125 -11.87 -16.49 -19.99
CA HIS A 125 -10.48 -16.94 -19.83
C HIS A 125 -9.45 -15.87 -20.22
N ARG A 126 -9.74 -14.60 -19.90
CA ARG A 126 -8.84 -13.45 -20.07
C ARG A 126 -8.19 -13.10 -18.75
N ASN A 127 -6.89 -12.84 -18.75
CA ASN A 127 -6.20 -12.32 -17.57
C ASN A 127 -6.80 -10.97 -17.17
N ALA A 128 -7.48 -10.93 -16.04
CA ALA A 128 -8.15 -9.75 -15.55
C ALA A 128 -8.08 -9.71 -14.02
N MET A 129 -7.85 -8.52 -13.48
CA MET A 129 -7.81 -8.27 -12.03
C MET A 129 -8.59 -7.00 -11.73
N ALA A 130 -9.26 -6.97 -10.58
CA ALA A 130 -9.94 -5.79 -10.09
C ALA A 130 -9.00 -5.01 -9.15
N CYS A 131 -8.95 -3.68 -9.31
CA CYS A 131 -8.29 -2.78 -8.37
C CYS A 131 -9.35 -1.98 -7.63
N LEU A 132 -9.38 -2.11 -6.31
CA LEU A 132 -10.37 -1.47 -5.44
C LEU A 132 -9.66 -0.63 -4.37
N ARG A 133 -10.34 0.42 -3.90
CA ARG A 133 -9.89 1.17 -2.72
C ARG A 133 -10.28 0.41 -1.46
N GLN A 134 -9.40 0.39 -0.47
CA GLN A 134 -9.75 -0.08 0.87
C GLN A 134 -10.84 0.85 1.45
N PRO A 135 -11.96 0.33 1.98
CA PRO A 135 -12.94 1.12 2.70
C PRO A 135 -12.37 1.65 4.01
N SER A 136 -12.83 2.84 4.43
CA SER A 136 -12.59 3.30 5.80
C SER A 136 -13.45 2.51 6.79
N GLN A 137 -12.93 2.31 7.99
CA GLN A 137 -13.62 1.54 9.04
C GLN A 137 -14.82 2.28 9.62
N GLY A 138 -14.75 3.61 9.71
CA GLY A 138 -15.81 4.43 10.33
C GLY A 138 -17.21 4.18 9.73
N PRO A 139 -17.38 4.27 8.39
CA PRO A 139 -18.65 3.99 7.73
C PRO A 139 -19.20 2.58 7.94
N THR A 140 -18.34 1.58 8.20
CA THR A 140 -18.76 0.18 8.46
C THR A 140 -19.56 0.06 9.75
N PHE A 141 -19.32 0.94 10.73
CA PHE A 141 -20.10 1.00 11.98
C PHE A 141 -21.31 1.95 11.89
N GLY A 142 -21.57 2.51 10.71
CA GLY A 142 -22.68 3.41 10.42
C GLY A 142 -23.70 2.82 9.46
N ILE A 143 -24.27 3.67 8.59
CA ILE A 143 -25.38 3.31 7.68
C ILE A 143 -24.88 2.66 6.38
N LYS A 144 -23.60 2.85 6.00
CA LYS A 144 -23.08 2.38 4.71
C LYS A 144 -22.72 0.90 4.77
N GLY A 145 -23.38 0.11 3.92
CA GLY A 145 -23.01 -1.28 3.63
C GLY A 145 -21.61 -1.41 3.00
N GLY A 146 -21.10 -2.64 2.97
CA GLY A 146 -19.70 -2.94 2.63
C GLY A 146 -19.27 -2.48 1.24
N ALA A 147 -18.04 -1.96 1.13
CA ALA A 147 -17.47 -1.49 -0.14
C ALA A 147 -16.94 -2.64 -1.04
N ALA A 148 -17.14 -3.88 -0.62
CA ALA A 148 -16.59 -5.09 -1.22
C ALA A 148 -17.36 -5.58 -2.46
N GLY A 149 -18.41 -4.89 -2.91
CA GLY A 149 -19.35 -5.39 -3.93
C GLY A 149 -20.66 -5.86 -3.30
N GLY A 150 -21.40 -6.73 -3.98
CA GLY A 150 -22.70 -7.22 -3.51
C GLY A 150 -23.17 -8.47 -4.25
N GLY A 151 -24.07 -9.23 -3.63
CA GLY A 151 -24.55 -10.51 -4.13
C GLY A 151 -23.40 -11.51 -4.34
N TYR A 152 -23.37 -12.14 -5.52
CA TYR A 152 -22.31 -13.09 -5.90
C TYR A 152 -21.08 -12.42 -6.54
N ALA A 153 -21.09 -11.09 -6.69
CA ALA A 153 -19.98 -10.29 -7.20
C ALA A 153 -19.39 -9.44 -6.06
N GLN A 154 -18.60 -10.09 -5.21
CA GLN A 154 -17.99 -9.48 -4.03
C GLN A 154 -16.56 -9.97 -3.77
N VAL A 155 -15.78 -9.17 -3.05
CA VAL A 155 -14.46 -9.54 -2.51
C VAL A 155 -14.64 -10.26 -1.18
N ILE A 156 -13.98 -11.41 -1.03
CA ILE A 156 -13.95 -12.20 0.20
C ILE A 156 -12.50 -12.39 0.68
N PRO A 157 -12.23 -12.40 2.00
CA PRO A 157 -13.18 -12.27 3.12
C PRO A 157 -13.70 -10.83 3.31
N MET A 158 -15.03 -10.69 3.36
CA MET A 158 -15.69 -9.38 3.46
C MET A 158 -15.39 -8.66 4.78
N GLU A 159 -15.27 -9.42 5.88
CA GLU A 159 -15.00 -8.88 7.22
C GLU A 159 -13.60 -8.27 7.29
N ASP A 160 -12.58 -9.01 6.83
CA ASP A 160 -11.20 -8.52 6.73
C ASP A 160 -11.11 -7.27 5.85
N PHE A 161 -11.82 -7.28 4.71
CA PHE A 161 -11.81 -6.16 3.76
C PHE A 161 -12.41 -4.87 4.33
N ASN A 162 -13.45 -4.97 5.15
CA ASN A 162 -14.10 -3.80 5.74
C ASN A 162 -13.46 -3.32 7.06
N LEU A 163 -12.63 -4.15 7.70
CA LEU A 163 -11.98 -3.82 8.97
C LEU A 163 -10.49 -3.48 8.78
N HIS A 164 -9.59 -4.25 9.38
CA HIS A 164 -8.16 -3.92 9.43
C HIS A 164 -7.41 -4.28 8.14
N LEU A 165 -7.97 -5.15 7.31
CA LEU A 165 -7.33 -5.71 6.12
C LEU A 165 -5.87 -6.13 6.39
N THR A 166 -4.90 -5.31 5.99
CA THR A 166 -3.46 -5.56 6.21
C THR A 166 -2.75 -4.45 7.00
N GLY A 167 -3.49 -3.55 7.64
CA GLY A 167 -2.93 -2.48 8.48
C GLY A 167 -2.59 -1.17 7.75
N ASP A 168 -3.00 -1.00 6.49
CA ASP A 168 -2.57 0.15 5.67
C ASP A 168 -3.06 1.49 6.22
N ILE A 169 -4.35 1.57 6.57
CA ILE A 169 -4.91 2.78 7.19
C ILE A 169 -4.23 3.08 8.52
N GLN A 170 -3.94 2.04 9.34
CA GLN A 170 -3.25 2.20 10.61
C GLN A 170 -1.83 2.74 10.43
N ALA A 171 -1.10 2.27 9.42
CA ALA A 171 0.23 2.78 9.11
C ALA A 171 0.19 4.26 8.69
N VAL A 172 -0.80 4.66 7.87
CA VAL A 172 -1.02 6.07 7.49
C VAL A 172 -1.36 6.92 8.72
N THR A 173 -2.25 6.44 9.58
CA THR A 173 -2.62 7.12 10.83
C THR A 173 -1.41 7.30 11.74
N ALA A 174 -0.59 6.26 11.93
CA ALA A 174 0.61 6.33 12.75
C ALA A 174 1.63 7.34 12.20
N ALA A 175 1.87 7.34 10.88
CA ALA A 175 2.76 8.30 10.24
C ALA A 175 2.25 9.74 10.37
N ASN A 176 0.95 9.96 10.16
CA ASN A 176 0.32 11.28 10.31
C ASN A 176 0.43 11.79 11.76
N ASN A 177 0.13 10.94 12.74
CA ASN A 177 0.17 11.32 14.14
C ASN A 177 1.61 11.53 14.62
N LEU A 178 2.58 10.78 14.09
CA LEU A 178 3.99 11.03 14.37
C LEU A 178 4.42 12.39 13.86
N LEU A 179 3.99 12.79 12.66
CA LEU A 179 4.29 14.12 12.12
C LEU A 179 3.67 15.22 12.99
N ALA A 180 2.41 15.08 13.39
CA ALA A 180 1.73 16.02 14.28
C ALA A 180 2.47 16.14 15.63
N ALA A 181 2.79 15.01 16.27
CA ALA A 181 3.52 14.99 17.54
C ALA A 181 4.92 15.61 17.41
N GLN A 182 5.62 15.37 16.30
CA GLN A 182 6.92 16.00 16.02
C GLN A 182 6.81 17.52 15.87
N LEU A 183 5.73 17.99 15.23
CA LEU A 183 5.46 19.42 15.07
C LEU A 183 5.14 20.07 16.43
N ASP A 184 4.28 19.47 17.24
CA ASP A 184 3.97 19.96 18.59
C ASP A 184 5.22 20.00 19.49
N THR A 185 6.02 18.92 19.45
CA THR A 185 7.29 18.84 20.19
C THR A 185 8.26 19.93 19.72
N ARG A 186 8.28 20.22 18.42
CA ARG A 186 9.12 21.26 17.84
C ARG A 186 8.70 22.64 18.31
N ILE A 187 7.40 22.96 18.27
CA ILE A 187 6.85 24.22 18.78
C ILE A 187 7.17 24.38 20.27
N PHE A 188 6.97 23.34 21.07
CA PHE A 188 7.26 23.35 22.50
C PHE A 188 8.74 23.61 22.82
N HIS A 189 9.66 22.97 22.10
CA HIS A 189 11.09 23.19 22.32
C HIS A 189 11.57 24.54 21.85
N GLU A 190 10.98 25.09 20.79
CA GLU A 190 11.22 26.48 20.43
C GLU A 190 10.70 27.38 21.57
N SER A 191 9.45 27.31 21.97
CA SER A 191 8.90 28.24 22.97
C SER A 191 9.59 28.20 24.35
N THR A 192 10.23 27.09 24.73
CA THR A 192 10.80 26.89 26.08
C THR A 192 12.32 27.00 26.18
N GLN A 193 13.07 26.92 25.08
CA GLN A 193 14.54 26.86 25.11
C GLN A 193 15.18 28.13 24.55
N GLU A 194 16.40 28.40 25.00
CA GLU A 194 17.27 29.41 24.39
C GLU A 194 17.85 28.93 23.05
N ASP A 195 18.20 29.88 22.18
CA ASP A 195 18.64 29.60 20.80
C ASP A 195 19.94 28.78 20.72
N LYS A 196 20.89 29.05 21.61
CA LYS A 196 22.20 28.39 21.59
C LYS A 196 22.11 26.90 21.94
N PRO A 197 21.42 26.49 23.03
CA PRO A 197 21.12 25.07 23.29
C PRO A 197 20.34 24.40 22.15
N LEU A 198 19.38 25.11 21.54
CA LEU A 198 18.59 24.58 20.42
C LEU A 198 19.49 24.30 19.20
N TYR A 199 20.37 25.24 18.87
CA TYR A 199 21.37 25.09 17.81
C TYR A 199 22.34 23.93 18.07
N GLU A 200 22.84 23.81 19.30
CA GLU A 200 23.72 22.71 19.71
C GLU A 200 23.08 21.33 19.53
N ARG A 201 21.77 21.21 19.74
CA ARG A 201 21.02 19.98 19.49
C ARG A 201 20.79 19.72 18.01
N LEU A 202 20.58 20.76 17.20
CA LEU A 202 20.38 20.63 15.76
C LEU A 202 21.68 20.33 15.01
N VAL A 203 22.80 20.87 15.49
CA VAL A 203 24.14 20.66 14.91
C VAL A 203 25.09 20.19 16.01
N PRO A 204 24.96 18.93 16.45
CA PRO A 204 25.80 18.39 17.51
C PRO A 204 27.25 18.24 17.04
N LYS A 205 28.19 18.39 17.97
CA LYS A 205 29.59 18.06 17.72
C LYS A 205 29.77 16.54 17.77
N ILE A 206 30.13 15.94 16.64
CA ILE A 206 30.46 14.52 16.54
C ILE A 206 31.97 14.43 16.33
N LYS A 207 32.69 13.81 17.28
CA LYS A 207 34.17 13.76 17.29
C LYS A 207 34.83 15.15 17.20
N GLY A 208 34.22 16.15 17.83
CA GLY A 208 34.72 17.53 17.87
C GLY A 208 34.31 18.41 16.70
N GLU A 209 33.76 17.85 15.62
CA GLU A 209 33.36 18.58 14.42
C GLU A 209 31.84 18.75 14.34
N ARG A 210 31.39 19.93 13.89
CA ARG A 210 30.01 20.16 13.44
C ARG A 210 29.92 20.03 11.93
N LYS A 211 28.87 19.39 11.43
CA LYS A 211 28.61 19.30 9.98
C LYS A 211 27.13 19.52 9.71
N PHE A 212 26.83 20.36 8.73
CA PHE A 212 25.47 20.47 8.22
C PHE A 212 25.11 19.26 7.36
N SER A 213 23.89 18.77 7.53
CA SER A 213 23.25 17.81 6.64
C SER A 213 22.73 18.51 5.37
N LYS A 214 22.43 17.72 4.33
CA LYS A 214 21.80 18.21 3.09
C LYS A 214 20.50 19.00 3.34
N ILE A 215 19.74 18.62 4.36
CA ILE A 215 18.48 19.29 4.72
C ILE A 215 18.75 20.67 5.33
N GLN A 216 19.76 20.75 6.20
CA GLN A 216 20.16 22.01 6.85
C GLN A 216 20.73 23.01 5.84
N PHE A 217 21.48 22.56 4.84
CA PHE A 217 21.90 23.41 3.73
C PHE A 217 20.71 24.01 2.95
N ARG A 218 19.66 23.22 2.68
CA ARG A 218 18.44 23.74 2.04
C ARG A 218 17.75 24.79 2.91
N ARG A 219 17.78 24.65 4.24
CA ARG A 219 17.25 25.65 5.17
C ARG A 219 18.07 26.94 5.12
N LEU A 220 19.40 26.86 5.16
CA LEU A 220 20.30 28.01 5.04
C LEU A 220 20.08 28.77 3.74
N GLN A 221 19.96 28.05 2.61
CA GLN A 221 19.62 28.66 1.32
C GLN A 221 18.29 29.40 1.34
N ARG A 222 17.24 28.81 1.95
CA ARG A 222 15.93 29.48 2.12
C ARG A 222 16.01 30.74 3.00
N LEU A 223 16.98 30.79 3.92
CA LEU A 223 17.23 31.94 4.79
C LEU A 223 18.16 32.99 4.16
N GLY A 224 18.73 32.72 2.98
CA GLY A 224 19.72 33.59 2.33
C GLY A 224 21.11 33.52 2.97
N ILE A 225 21.43 32.46 3.72
CA ILE A 225 22.72 32.28 4.40
C ILE A 225 23.61 31.38 3.53
N ASN A 226 24.73 31.92 3.03
CA ASN A 226 25.66 31.21 2.13
C ASN A 226 26.84 30.53 2.85
N LYS A 227 26.82 30.51 4.18
CA LYS A 227 27.88 29.92 5.01
C LYS A 227 27.78 28.40 5.02
N THR A 228 28.93 27.74 4.93
CA THR A 228 29.03 26.27 4.89
C THR A 228 29.55 25.64 6.16
N ASP A 229 30.29 26.43 6.96
CA ASP A 229 30.81 26.02 8.26
C ASP A 229 29.80 26.36 9.38
N PRO A 230 29.31 25.37 10.15
CA PRO A 230 28.43 25.61 11.29
C PRO A 230 28.98 26.60 12.33
N ASP A 231 30.28 26.56 12.60
CA ASP A 231 30.87 27.42 13.65
C ASP A 231 31.07 28.87 13.17
N SER A 232 30.80 29.17 11.89
CA SER A 232 30.91 30.51 11.30
C SER A 232 29.62 31.34 11.35
N LEU A 233 28.51 30.77 11.83
CA LEU A 233 27.22 31.48 11.93
C LEU A 233 27.25 32.55 13.04
N THR A 234 26.66 33.72 12.77
CA THR A 234 26.43 34.75 13.81
C THR A 234 25.27 34.34 14.72
N ASN A 235 25.13 34.98 15.89
CA ASN A 235 24.01 34.70 16.79
C ASN A 235 22.63 34.90 16.11
N GLU A 236 22.48 35.94 15.29
CA GLU A 236 21.25 36.20 14.54
C GLU A 236 20.96 35.12 13.49
N GLU A 237 22.00 34.68 12.77
CA GLU A 237 21.89 33.59 11.81
C GLU A 237 21.56 32.27 12.51
N ILE A 238 22.12 32.03 13.70
CA ILE A 238 21.82 30.89 14.56
C ILE A 238 20.35 30.92 14.96
N THR A 239 19.82 32.06 15.44
CA THR A 239 18.40 32.19 15.80
C THR A 239 17.50 31.89 14.60
N ARG A 240 17.73 32.55 13.45
CA ARG A 240 16.92 32.35 12.24
C ARG A 240 17.00 30.92 11.68
N PHE A 241 18.14 30.25 11.86
CA PHE A 241 18.33 28.87 11.47
C PHE A 241 17.66 27.89 12.45
N ALA A 242 17.83 28.13 13.75
CA ALA A 242 17.38 27.24 14.81
C ALA A 242 15.87 27.34 15.04
N ARG A 243 15.24 28.48 14.75
CA ARG A 243 13.79 28.71 14.83
C ARG A 243 13.12 28.44 13.49
N LEU A 244 11.95 27.81 13.54
CA LEU A 244 11.10 27.61 12.36
C LEU A 244 10.00 28.68 12.26
N ASP A 245 9.81 29.49 13.32
CA ASP A 245 8.82 30.56 13.38
C ASP A 245 7.43 30.06 12.98
N ILE A 246 7.05 28.89 13.51
CA ILE A 246 5.75 28.28 13.26
C ILE A 246 4.69 29.14 13.95
N ASP A 247 3.73 29.65 13.18
CA ASP A 247 2.57 30.36 13.70
C ASP A 247 1.55 29.33 14.22
N PRO A 248 1.28 29.26 15.54
CA PRO A 248 0.35 28.30 16.11
C PRO A 248 -1.12 28.64 15.81
N ASP A 249 -1.42 29.84 15.31
CA ASP A 249 -2.78 30.30 15.00
C ASP A 249 -3.21 29.98 13.56
N THR A 250 -2.31 29.45 12.72
CA THR A 250 -2.56 29.07 11.31
C THR A 250 -2.54 27.56 11.09
#